data_AF-A0A952JMC7-F1
#
_entry.id   AF-A0A952JMC7-F1
#
_cell.length_a   1.000
_cell.length_b   1.000
_cell.length_c   1.000
_cell.angle_alpha   90.00
_cell.angle_beta   90.00
_cell.angle_gamma   90.00
#
_symmetry.space_group_name_H-M   'P 1'
#
loop_
_entity.id
_entity.type
_entity.pdbx_description
1 polymer ?
#
loop_
_entity_poly.entity_id
_entity_poly.type
_entity_poly.pdbx_seq_one_letter_code
_entity_poly.pdbx_strand_id
1 'polypeptide(L)'
;MQEPLHYFLDHSSATVNLTLTDRQFIAETQGKGVLDKPRHINILISSIKKFCLVATNKVQNLNNARSAGDYSYDSEFIFLYPDGQKMKTKRIFVNSHDENFVTLLNELKYKQPDASLLHLSQEEALKQIGVTSASKTIRIFLWLFVGIPVIVLLIYSLTKILKH
;
A
#
# COMPACT_ATOMS: atom_id res chain seq x y z
N MET A 1 19.26 25.60 -7.80
CA MET A 1 18.25 24.89 -7.01
C MET A 1 17.26 24.32 -8.00
N GLN A 2 17.00 23.02 -7.99
CA GLN A 2 16.01 22.43 -8.87
C GLN A 2 14.62 22.82 -8.34
N GLU A 3 13.68 23.15 -9.22
CA GLU A 3 12.31 23.38 -8.79
C GLU A 3 11.72 22.08 -8.21
N PRO A 4 10.93 22.16 -7.13
CA PRO A 4 10.25 20.99 -6.60
C PRO A 4 9.33 20.35 -7.63
N LEU A 5 9.39 19.02 -7.73
CA LEU A 5 8.44 18.25 -8.54
C LEU A 5 7.21 17.96 -7.72
N HIS A 6 6.04 18.19 -8.31
CA HIS A 6 4.75 18.00 -7.66
C HIS A 6 3.90 17.01 -8.43
N TYR A 7 3.23 16.13 -7.72
CA TYR A 7 2.19 15.26 -8.27
C TYR A 7 0.95 15.37 -7.39
N PHE A 8 -0.20 15.58 -8.01
CA PHE A 8 -1.48 15.65 -7.33
C PHE A 8 -2.46 14.68 -7.97
N LEU A 9 -3.23 14.00 -7.12
CA LEU A 9 -4.34 13.16 -7.55
C LEU A 9 -5.51 13.35 -6.60
N ASP A 10 -6.65 13.74 -7.14
CA ASP A 10 -7.93 13.69 -6.44
C ASP A 10 -8.75 12.52 -6.99
N HIS A 11 -9.14 11.60 -6.11
CA HIS A 11 -9.93 10.43 -6.49
C HIS A 11 -11.11 10.22 -5.55
N SER A 12 -11.93 9.20 -5.80
CA SER A 12 -13.25 9.05 -5.16
C SER A 12 -13.18 8.96 -3.63
N SER A 13 -12.09 8.42 -3.09
CA SER A 13 -11.94 8.10 -1.68
C SER A 13 -10.83 8.88 -0.96
N ALA A 14 -9.93 9.55 -1.69
CA ALA A 14 -8.86 10.34 -1.09
C ALA A 14 -8.26 11.37 -2.07
N THR A 15 -7.54 12.34 -1.50
CA THR A 15 -6.57 13.18 -2.21
C THR A 15 -5.15 12.74 -1.88
N VAL A 16 -4.25 12.91 -2.84
CA VAL A 16 -2.83 12.63 -2.76
C VAL A 16 -2.07 13.84 -3.30
N ASN A 17 -1.07 14.30 -2.55
CA ASN A 17 -0.08 15.25 -3.00
C ASN A 17 1.31 14.71 -2.66
N LEU A 18 2.16 14.53 -3.67
CA LEU A 18 3.55 14.14 -3.53
C LEU A 18 4.42 15.31 -3.98
N THR A 19 5.42 15.65 -3.17
CA THR A 19 6.40 16.67 -3.54
C THR A 19 7.80 16.11 -3.36
N LEU A 20 8.63 16.24 -4.38
CA LEU A 20 10.04 15.87 -4.35
C LEU A 20 10.89 17.14 -4.54
N THR A 21 11.69 17.47 -3.54
CA THR A 21 12.66 18.57 -3.61
C THR A 21 14.07 18.04 -3.84
N ASP A 22 15.08 18.91 -3.79
CA ASP A 22 16.49 18.50 -3.83
C ASP A 22 16.88 17.47 -2.75
N ARG A 23 16.20 17.48 -1.58
CA ARG A 23 16.58 16.66 -0.42
C ARG A 23 15.43 15.95 0.27
N GLN A 24 14.20 16.41 0.09
CA GLN A 24 13.04 15.92 0.82
C GLN A 24 12.04 15.25 -0.11
N PHE A 25 11.41 14.20 0.41
CA PHE A 25 10.22 13.60 -0.14
C PHE A 25 9.07 13.86 0.83
N ILE A 26 8.03 14.50 0.32
CA ILE A 26 6.85 14.88 1.08
C ILE A 26 5.65 14.15 0.48
N ALA A 27 4.90 13.44 1.32
CA ALA A 27 3.67 12.75 0.93
C ALA A 27 2.53 13.18 1.84
N GLU A 28 1.53 13.81 1.24
CA GLU A 28 0.31 14.25 1.89
C GLU A 28 -0.86 13.48 1.33
N THR A 29 -1.66 12.88 2.19
CA THR A 29 -2.84 12.11 1.78
C THR A 29 -3.99 12.40 2.71
N GLN A 30 -5.19 12.60 2.19
CA GLN A 30 -6.39 12.79 3.00
C GLN A 30 -7.54 11.96 2.44
N GLY A 31 -8.06 11.03 3.24
CA GLY A 31 -9.28 10.31 2.89
C GLY A 31 -10.50 11.24 2.93
N LYS A 32 -11.50 10.96 2.10
CA LYS A 32 -12.77 11.70 2.04
C LYS A 32 -13.82 11.19 3.03
N GLY A 33 -13.48 10.22 3.88
CA GLY A 33 -14.33 9.78 4.97
C GLY A 33 -14.43 10.84 6.08
N VAL A 34 -15.59 10.91 6.74
CA VAL A 34 -15.90 11.89 7.81
C VAL A 34 -14.89 11.87 8.96
N LEU A 35 -14.24 10.73 9.22
CA LEU A 35 -13.26 10.55 10.30
C LEU A 35 -11.81 10.45 9.79
N ASP A 36 -11.59 10.58 8.48
CA ASP A 36 -10.25 10.48 7.92
C ASP A 36 -9.46 11.75 8.21
N LYS A 37 -8.31 11.57 8.87
CA LYS A 37 -7.39 12.67 9.17
C LYS A 37 -6.37 12.82 8.04
N PRO A 38 -6.00 14.06 7.67
CA PRO A 38 -4.85 14.31 6.82
C PRO A 38 -3.62 13.62 7.39
N ARG A 39 -2.87 12.93 6.53
CA ARG A 39 -1.58 12.35 6.86
C ARG A 39 -0.51 13.10 6.09
N HIS A 40 0.51 13.55 6.80
CA HIS A 40 1.66 14.25 6.26
C HIS A 40 2.92 13.47 6.63
N ILE A 41 3.75 13.15 5.64
CA ILE A 41 5.05 12.51 5.81
C ILE A 41 6.06 13.43 5.13
N ASN A 42 7.03 13.95 5.89
CA ASN A 42 8.17 14.70 5.35
C ASN A 42 9.45 14.01 5.81
N ILE A 43 10.21 13.47 4.87
CA ILE A 43 11.44 12.73 5.13
C ILE A 43 12.54 13.16 4.17
N LEU A 44 13.79 12.96 4.60
CA LEU A 44 14.93 13.03 3.68
C LEU A 44 14.81 11.90 2.64
N ILE A 45 15.16 12.20 1.40
CA ILE A 45 15.20 11.21 0.31
C ILE A 45 16.13 10.05 0.68
N SER A 46 17.26 10.34 1.31
CA SER A 46 18.23 9.33 1.79
C SER A 46 17.69 8.41 2.89
N SER A 47 16.58 8.81 3.55
CA SER A 47 15.91 7.98 4.56
C SER A 47 14.96 6.96 3.94
N ILE A 48 14.57 7.10 2.67
CA ILE A 48 13.78 6.09 1.97
C ILE A 48 14.66 4.84 1.80
N LYS A 49 14.22 3.73 2.42
CA LYS A 49 14.97 2.47 2.41
C LYS A 49 14.64 1.59 1.23
N LYS A 50 13.36 1.57 0.84
CA LYS A 50 12.88 0.83 -0.32
C LYS A 50 11.66 1.55 -0.90
N PHE A 51 11.48 1.50 -2.22
CA PHE A 51 10.24 1.89 -2.86
C PHE A 51 9.96 1.06 -4.10
N CYS A 52 8.68 0.85 -4.41
CA CYS A 52 8.22 0.16 -5.60
C CYS A 52 6.91 0.75 -6.14
N LEU A 53 6.56 0.32 -7.34
CA LEU A 53 5.29 0.59 -7.99
C LEU A 53 4.63 -0.76 -8.31
N VAL A 54 3.39 -0.94 -7.92
CA VAL A 54 2.64 -2.19 -8.12
C VAL A 54 1.31 -1.86 -8.80
N ALA A 55 0.97 -2.57 -9.87
CA ALA A 55 -0.31 -2.39 -10.54
C ALA A 55 -1.46 -2.81 -9.61
N THR A 56 -2.50 -1.99 -9.54
CA THR A 56 -3.75 -2.38 -8.86
C THR A 56 -4.44 -3.46 -9.69
N ASN A 57 -4.62 -4.64 -9.10
CA ASN A 57 -5.48 -5.64 -9.71
C ASN A 57 -6.94 -5.21 -9.51
N LYS A 58 -7.71 -5.08 -10.61
CA LYS A 58 -9.13 -4.66 -10.61
C LYS A 58 -10.02 -5.41 -9.60
N VAL A 59 -9.64 -6.63 -9.20
CA VAL A 59 -10.31 -7.42 -8.17
C VAL A 59 -10.22 -6.79 -6.76
N GLN A 60 -9.15 -6.05 -6.44
CA GLN A 60 -9.05 -5.30 -5.18
C GLN A 60 -9.97 -4.06 -5.18
N ASN A 61 -10.20 -3.44 -6.35
CA ASN A 61 -11.13 -2.32 -6.51
C ASN A 61 -12.61 -2.76 -6.34
N LEU A 62 -12.91 -4.04 -6.58
CA LEU A 62 -14.25 -4.62 -6.36
C LEU A 62 -14.56 -4.89 -4.87
N ASN A 63 -13.55 -5.22 -4.06
CA ASN A 63 -13.74 -5.48 -2.61
C ASN A 63 -13.92 -4.19 -1.79
N ASN A 64 -13.48 -3.04 -2.32
CA ASN A 64 -13.86 -1.74 -1.80
C ASN A 64 -15.10 -1.28 -2.57
N ALA A 65 -16.31 -1.61 -2.09
CA ALA A 65 -17.56 -1.20 -2.72
C ALA A 65 -17.68 0.33 -2.97
N ARG A 66 -16.83 1.14 -2.33
CA ARG A 66 -16.69 2.60 -2.55
C ARG A 66 -15.80 3.00 -3.73
N SER A 67 -15.07 2.06 -4.34
CA SER A 67 -14.06 2.28 -5.39
C SER A 67 -14.41 1.58 -6.71
N ALA A 68 -15.56 0.92 -6.79
CA ALA A 68 -16.06 0.35 -8.04
C ALA A 68 -16.34 1.48 -9.05
N GLY A 69 -15.43 1.67 -10.01
CA GLY A 69 -15.54 2.67 -11.07
C GLY A 69 -14.59 3.88 -10.95
N ASP A 70 -13.68 3.89 -9.98
CA ASP A 70 -12.64 4.91 -9.90
C ASP A 70 -11.46 4.53 -10.83
N TYR A 71 -11.31 5.26 -11.94
CA TYR A 71 -10.26 5.06 -12.95
C TYR A 71 -9.13 6.09 -12.84
N SER A 72 -9.16 6.93 -11.80
CA SER A 72 -8.16 7.98 -11.60
C SER A 72 -6.78 7.45 -11.21
N TYR A 73 -6.69 6.21 -10.73
CA TYR A 73 -5.44 5.51 -10.42
C TYR A 73 -5.42 4.11 -11.01
N ASP A 74 -4.23 3.59 -11.26
CA ASP A 74 -4.00 2.24 -11.76
C ASP A 74 -2.94 1.48 -10.96
N SER A 75 -2.25 2.14 -10.05
CA SER A 75 -1.08 1.61 -9.36
C SER A 75 -1.01 2.07 -7.91
N GLU A 76 -0.24 1.34 -7.13
CA GLU A 76 0.17 1.69 -5.78
C GLU A 76 1.65 2.02 -5.77
N PHE A 77 1.98 3.24 -5.38
CA PHE A 77 3.32 3.62 -4.99
C PHE A 77 3.53 3.27 -3.52
N ILE A 78 4.53 2.44 -3.24
CA ILE A 78 4.81 1.91 -1.91
C ILE A 78 6.23 2.29 -1.51
N PHE A 79 6.42 2.87 -0.33
CA PHE A 79 7.74 3.19 0.19
C PHE A 79 7.89 2.87 1.67
N LEU A 80 9.10 2.42 2.02
CA LEU A 80 9.55 2.05 3.36
C LEU A 80 10.47 3.14 3.91
N TYR A 81 10.15 3.67 5.08
CA TYR A 81 10.87 4.79 5.69
C TYR A 81 10.96 4.64 7.21
N PRO A 82 11.99 5.23 7.86
CA PRO A 82 12.07 5.28 9.31
C PRO A 82 11.09 6.33 9.86
N ASP A 83 10.38 5.97 10.93
CA ASP A 83 9.57 6.87 11.73
C ASP A 83 9.86 6.63 13.21
N GLY A 84 10.70 7.50 13.78
CA GLY A 84 11.34 7.28 15.06
C GLY A 84 12.22 6.02 15.02
N GLN A 85 11.95 5.08 15.94
CA GLN A 85 12.69 3.81 16.05
C GLN A 85 12.10 2.68 15.18
N LYS A 86 11.00 2.93 14.46
CA LYS A 86 10.30 1.90 13.70
C LYS A 86 10.43 2.15 12.21
N MET A 87 10.48 1.07 11.43
CA MET A 87 10.28 1.14 9.99
C MET A 87 8.78 1.13 9.69
N LYS A 88 8.31 2.06 8.86
CA LYS A 88 6.92 2.14 8.40
C LYS A 88 6.85 2.03 6.90
N THR A 89 5.78 1.42 6.43
CA THR A 89 5.44 1.36 5.01
C THR A 89 4.21 2.20 4.74
N LYS A 90 4.27 3.01 3.69
CA LYS A 90 3.14 3.78 3.18
C LYS A 90 2.79 3.25 1.78
N ARG A 91 1.49 3.07 1.52
CA ARG A 91 0.92 2.76 0.21
C ARG A 91 0.09 3.97 -0.22
N ILE A 92 0.25 4.40 -1.46
CA ILE A 92 -0.42 5.56 -2.05
C ILE A 92 -0.92 5.15 -3.43
N PHE A 93 -2.21 5.38 -3.70
CA PHE A 93 -2.76 5.15 -5.04
C PHE A 93 -2.34 6.28 -5.97
N VAL A 94 -1.86 5.91 -7.15
CA VAL A 94 -1.30 6.82 -8.14
C VAL A 94 -1.71 6.41 -9.54
N ASN A 95 -1.72 7.37 -10.46
CA ASN A 95 -1.80 7.11 -11.89
C ASN A 95 -0.38 6.94 -12.43
N SER A 96 0.00 5.71 -12.79
CA SER A 96 1.34 5.41 -13.30
C SER A 96 1.64 6.03 -14.67
N HIS A 97 0.61 6.49 -15.38
CA HIS A 97 0.73 7.12 -16.69
C HIS A 97 0.70 8.65 -16.63
N ASP A 98 0.50 9.24 -15.44
CA ASP A 98 0.53 10.69 -15.27
C ASP A 98 1.97 11.22 -15.42
N GLU A 99 2.16 12.22 -16.29
CA GLU A 99 3.51 12.75 -16.61
C GLU A 99 4.22 13.31 -15.38
N ASN A 100 3.50 13.96 -14.47
CA ASN A 100 4.08 14.51 -13.25
C ASN A 100 4.50 13.39 -12.30
N PHE A 101 3.69 12.33 -12.18
CA PHE A 101 4.07 11.16 -11.39
C PHE A 101 5.29 10.44 -11.98
N VAL A 102 5.31 10.22 -13.30
CA VAL A 102 6.43 9.58 -14.00
C VAL A 102 7.71 10.38 -13.79
N THR A 103 7.65 11.70 -13.92
CA THR A 103 8.80 12.59 -13.72
C THR A 103 9.28 12.52 -12.27
N LEU A 104 8.37 12.60 -11.30
CA LEU A 104 8.69 12.49 -9.88
C LEU A 104 9.32 11.14 -9.53
N LEU A 105 8.78 10.03 -10.05
CA LEU A 105 9.27 8.68 -9.78
C LEU A 105 10.67 8.46 -10.38
N ASN A 106 10.91 8.96 -11.60
CA ASN A 106 12.22 8.89 -12.24
C ASN A 106 13.27 9.71 -11.50
N GLU A 107 12.92 10.91 -11.06
CA GLU A 107 13.83 11.75 -10.26
C GLU A 107 14.12 11.10 -8.89
N LEU A 108 13.12 10.51 -8.24
CA LEU A 108 13.32 9.77 -6.99
C LEU A 108 14.26 8.57 -7.19
N LYS A 109 14.09 7.81 -8.28
CA LYS A 109 14.98 6.72 -8.67
C LYS A 109 16.40 7.21 -8.93
N TYR A 110 16.56 8.36 -9.57
CA TYR A 110 17.87 8.95 -9.81
C TYR A 110 18.54 9.40 -8.51
N LYS A 111 17.81 10.05 -7.61
CA LYS A 111 18.35 10.56 -6.34
C LYS A 111 18.58 9.47 -5.28
N GLN A 112 17.84 8.35 -5.32
CA GLN A 112 17.97 7.24 -4.37
C GLN A 112 17.88 5.87 -5.09
N PRO A 113 18.88 5.52 -5.91
CA PRO A 113 18.83 4.31 -6.75
C PRO A 113 18.82 3.02 -5.92
N ASP A 114 19.56 2.95 -4.82
CA ASP A 114 19.68 1.75 -3.97
C ASP A 114 18.37 1.36 -3.28
N ALA A 115 17.46 2.32 -3.10
CA ALA A 115 16.12 2.04 -2.56
C ALA A 115 15.14 1.59 -3.65
N SER A 116 15.47 1.74 -4.92
CA SER A 116 14.54 1.48 -6.02
C SER A 116 14.39 -0.01 -6.29
N LEU A 117 13.17 -0.52 -6.10
CA LEU A 117 12.78 -1.88 -6.46
C LEU A 117 12.04 -1.95 -7.79
N LEU A 118 12.04 -0.88 -8.59
CA LEU A 118 11.31 -0.79 -9.85
C LEU A 118 11.82 -1.77 -10.93
N HIS A 119 13.01 -2.32 -10.73
CA HIS A 119 13.62 -3.32 -11.60
C HIS A 119 13.16 -4.75 -11.31
N LEU A 120 12.47 -4.97 -10.18
CA LEU A 120 12.01 -6.29 -9.76
C LEU A 120 10.58 -6.56 -10.23
N SER A 121 10.19 -7.84 -10.25
CA SER A 121 8.79 -8.19 -10.36
C SER A 121 7.98 -7.67 -9.16
N GLN A 122 6.67 -7.49 -9.33
CA GLN A 122 5.80 -6.98 -8.26
C GLN A 122 5.83 -7.86 -7.01
N GLU A 123 5.86 -9.18 -7.17
CA GLU A 123 5.89 -10.13 -6.05
C GLU A 123 7.20 -10.01 -5.24
N GLU A 124 8.34 -9.92 -5.94
CA GLU A 124 9.64 -9.76 -5.31
C GLU A 124 9.77 -8.40 -4.63
N ALA A 125 9.31 -7.33 -5.28
CA ALA A 125 9.32 -5.98 -4.72
C ALA A 125 8.51 -5.92 -3.42
N LEU A 126 7.28 -6.47 -3.42
CA LEU A 126 6.43 -6.55 -2.22
C LEU A 126 7.06 -7.37 -1.10
N LYS A 127 7.66 -8.53 -1.44
CA LYS A 127 8.39 -9.37 -0.48
C LYS A 127 9.55 -8.60 0.15
N GLN A 128 10.33 -7.87 -0.64
CA GLN A 128 11.47 -7.11 -0.15
C GLN A 128 11.09 -5.90 0.69
N ILE A 129 9.98 -5.23 0.37
CA ILE A 129 9.43 -4.12 1.16
C ILE A 129 8.81 -4.60 2.47
N GLY A 130 8.45 -5.89 2.57
CA GLY A 130 7.79 -6.46 3.75
C GLY A 130 6.28 -6.22 3.78
N VAL A 131 5.66 -5.92 2.65
CA VAL A 131 4.20 -5.85 2.52
C VAL A 131 3.71 -7.22 2.09
N THR A 132 3.22 -8.01 3.04
CA THR A 132 2.48 -9.23 2.72
C THR A 132 1.09 -8.84 2.19
N SER A 133 0.68 -9.45 1.08
CA SER A 133 -0.70 -9.29 0.58
C SER A 133 -1.68 -9.59 1.72
N ALA A 134 -2.57 -8.63 2.00
CA ALA A 134 -3.60 -8.73 3.04
C ALA A 134 -4.47 -10.00 2.91
N SER A 135 -4.50 -10.62 1.72
CA SER A 135 -5.18 -11.89 1.48
C SER A 135 -4.64 -13.07 2.32
N LYS A 136 -3.35 -13.09 2.68
CA LYS A 136 -2.79 -14.16 3.53
C LYS A 136 -3.26 -14.02 4.98
N THR A 137 -3.34 -12.80 5.50
CA THR A 137 -3.74 -12.52 6.88
C THR A 137 -5.23 -12.82 7.09
N ILE A 138 -6.10 -12.45 6.14
CA ILE A 138 -7.54 -12.76 6.21
C ILE A 138 -7.80 -14.26 6.20
N ARG A 139 -7.05 -15.05 5.42
CA ARG A 139 -7.23 -16.51 5.36
C ARG A 139 -6.87 -17.18 6.69
N ILE A 140 -5.84 -16.69 7.38
CA ILE A 140 -5.48 -17.17 8.72
C ILE A 140 -6.58 -16.84 9.73
N PHE A 141 -7.10 -15.60 9.73
CA PHE A 141 -8.19 -15.21 10.63
C PHE A 141 -9.49 -15.99 10.35
N LEU A 142 -9.85 -16.21 9.08
CA LEU A 142 -11.03 -17.00 8.71
C LEU A 142 -10.93 -18.45 9.18
N TRP A 143 -9.74 -19.07 9.08
CA TRP A 143 -9.51 -20.43 9.57
C TRP A 143 -9.59 -20.52 11.09
N LEU A 144 -9.11 -19.50 11.80
CA LEU A 144 -9.13 -19.44 13.26
C LEU A 144 -10.53 -19.24 13.83
N PHE A 145 -11.36 -18.40 13.17
CA PHE A 145 -12.72 -18.11 13.63
C PHE A 145 -13.79 -19.07 13.12
N VAL A 146 -13.61 -19.71 11.96
CA VAL A 146 -14.62 -20.61 11.37
C VAL A 146 -14.18 -22.07 11.44
N GLY A 147 -12.89 -22.37 11.21
CA GLY A 147 -12.39 -23.74 11.20
C GLY A 147 -12.40 -24.40 12.58
N ILE A 148 -11.92 -23.69 13.60
CA ILE A 148 -11.82 -24.25 14.97
C ILE A 148 -13.20 -24.56 15.56
N PRO A 149 -14.21 -23.67 15.51
CA PRO A 149 -15.53 -23.99 16.08
C PRO A 149 -16.24 -25.15 15.36
N VAL A 150 -16.10 -25.25 14.03
CA VAL A 150 -16.70 -26.33 13.24
C VAL A 150 -16.07 -27.68 13.57
N ILE A 151 -14.75 -27.74 13.73
CA ILE A 151 -14.04 -28.97 14.12
C ILE A 151 -14.45 -29.41 15.53
N VAL A 152 -14.55 -28.47 16.48
CA VAL A 152 -15.00 -28.76 17.85
C VAL A 152 -16.44 -29.31 17.86
N LEU A 153 -17.34 -28.71 17.09
CA LEU A 153 -18.72 -29.18 16.93
C LEU A 153 -18.78 -30.59 16.32
N LEU A 154 -17.99 -30.86 15.28
CA LEU A 154 -17.90 -32.18 14.65
C LEU A 154 -17.41 -33.25 15.63
N ILE A 155 -16.35 -32.98 16.39
CA ILE A 155 -15.83 -33.91 17.40
C ILE A 155 -16.88 -34.16 18.49
N TYR A 156 -17.55 -33.11 18.97
CA TYR A 156 -18.62 -33.24 19.97
C TYR A 156 -19.80 -34.09 19.47
N SER A 157 -20.27 -33.84 18.24
CA SER A 157 -21.34 -34.62 17.63
C SER A 157 -20.94 -36.08 17.41
N LEU A 158 -19.73 -36.35 16.91
CA LEU A 158 -19.23 -37.71 16.72
C LEU A 158 -19.10 -38.47 18.05
N THR A 159 -18.52 -37.84 19.07
CA THR A 159 -18.38 -38.45 20.40
C THR A 159 -19.71 -38.68 21.11
N LYS A 160 -20.72 -37.84 20.84
CA LYS A 160 -22.09 -38.03 21.34
C LYS A 160 -22.81 -39.19 20.65
N ILE A 161 -22.59 -39.38 19.34
CA ILE A 161 -23.17 -40.49 18.57
C ILE A 161 -22.51 -41.83 18.96
N LEU A 162 -21.19 -41.85 19.18
CA LEU A 162 -20.44 -43.05 19.55
C LEU A 162 -20.66 -43.52 21.00
N LYS A 163 -21.25 -42.69 21.86
CA LYS A 163 -21.58 -43.02 23.26
C LYS A 163 -23.04 -43.45 23.46
N HIS A 164 -23.84 -43.48 22.40
CA HIS A 164 -25.20 -44.02 22.39
C HIS A 164 -25.24 -45.33 21.62
#